data_AF-A0A151F1Z7-F1
#
_entry.id   AF-A0A151F1Z7-F1
#
_cell.length_a   1.000
_cell.length_b   1.000
_cell.length_c   1.000
_cell.angle_alpha   90.00
_cell.angle_beta   90.00
_cell.angle_gamma   90.00
#
_symmetry.space_group_name_H-M   'P 1'
#
loop_
_entity.id
_entity.type
_entity.pdbx_description
1 polymer ?
#
loop_
_entity_poly.entity_id
_entity_poly.type
_entity_poly.pdbx_seq_one_letter_code
_entity_poly.pdbx_strand_id
1 'polypeptide(L)' 'METYIDVYLSSDGVKSSEILKKLVDMGLKPSLGEHDFIYDWKGIVSINEEIELIDKIQEKLKGTGVILKFKTNR' A
#
# COMPACT_ATOMS: atom_id res chain seq x y z
N MET A 1 -9.91 7.36 9.70
CA MET A 1 -8.46 7.13 9.73
C MET A 1 -7.98 6.81 8.33
N GLU A 2 -6.75 7.19 8.01
CA GLU A 2 -6.14 6.94 6.70
C GLU A 2 -4.78 6.29 6.89
N THR A 3 -4.48 5.29 6.07
CA THR A 3 -3.15 4.69 5.97
C THR A 3 -2.50 5.12 4.67
N TYR A 4 -1.33 5.71 4.77
CA TYR A 4 -0.49 6.13 3.66
C TYR A 4 0.60 5.11 3.41
N ILE A 5 0.95 4.93 2.14
CA ILE A 5 1.91 3.92 1.71
C ILE A 5 2.90 4.56 0.75
N ASP A 6 4.18 4.45 1.10
CA ASP A 6 5.30 4.78 0.21
C ASP A 6 5.83 3.47 -0.38
N VAL A 7 6.05 3.46 -1.69
CA VAL A 7 6.49 2.28 -2.45
C VAL A 7 7.87 2.53 -3.05
N TYR A 8 8.87 1.86 -2.51
CA TYR A 8 10.21 1.88 -3.06
C TYR A 8 10.37 0.75 -4.07
N LEU A 9 10.80 1.11 -5.29
CA LEU A 9 10.87 0.22 -6.44
C LEU A 9 12.32 -0.16 -6.74
N SER A 10 12.53 -1.39 -7.18
CA SER A 10 13.79 -1.85 -7.76
C SER A 10 13.74 -1.74 -9.28
N SER A 11 14.85 -1.34 -9.91
CA SER A 11 14.99 -1.35 -11.37
C SER A 11 14.91 -2.76 -11.97
N ASP A 12 15.31 -3.77 -11.19
CA ASP A 12 15.25 -5.19 -11.55
C ASP A 12 13.93 -5.85 -11.14
N GLY A 13 13.05 -5.08 -10.47
CA GLY A 13 11.75 -5.53 -10.01
C GLY A 13 10.68 -5.53 -11.10
N VAL A 14 9.46 -5.81 -10.67
CA VAL A 14 8.28 -5.73 -11.55
C VAL A 14 7.97 -4.27 -11.91
N LYS A 15 7.42 -4.04 -13.11
CA LYS A 15 7.07 -2.70 -13.61
C LYS A 15 6.14 -1.96 -12.66
N SER A 16 6.38 -0.66 -12.46
CA SER A 16 5.56 0.21 -11.60
C SER A 16 4.08 0.21 -11.99
N SER A 17 3.76 0.07 -13.28
CA SER A 17 2.37 -0.02 -13.76
C SER A 17 1.64 -1.27 -13.27
N GLU A 18 2.35 -2.39 -13.09
CA GLU A 18 1.77 -3.62 -12.53
C GLU A 18 1.61 -3.52 -11.02
N ILE A 19 2.55 -2.87 -10.32
CA ILE A 19 2.42 -2.57 -8.89
C ILE A 19 1.21 -1.67 -8.64
N LEU A 20 1.08 -0.60 -9.40
CA LEU A 20 -0.06 0.31 -9.37
C LEU A 20 -1.37 -0.46 -9.54
N LYS A 21 -1.47 -1.29 -10.58
CA LYS A 21 -2.66 -2.09 -10.83
C LYS A 21 -3.01 -2.99 -9.64
N LYS A 22 -2.03 -3.73 -9.09
CA LYS A 22 -2.24 -4.63 -7.95
C LYS A 22 -2.74 -3.90 -6.70
N LEU A 23 -2.21 -2.70 -6.42
CA LEU A 23 -2.61 -1.91 -5.26
C LEU A 23 -3.99 -1.26 -5.46
N VAL A 24 -4.28 -0.74 -6.65
CA VAL A 24 -5.62 -0.20 -6.97
C VAL A 24 -6.69 -1.29 -6.89
N ASP A 25 -6.40 -2.51 -7.36
CA ASP A 25 -7.30 -3.66 -7.25
C ASP A 25 -7.62 -4.03 -5.79
N MET A 26 -6.80 -3.59 -4.83
CA MET A 26 -7.02 -3.77 -3.38
C MET A 26 -7.78 -2.60 -2.73
N GLY A 27 -8.17 -1.58 -3.52
CA GLY A 27 -8.89 -0.41 -3.03
C GLY A 27 -8.00 0.74 -2.57
N LEU A 28 -6.68 0.65 -2.78
CA LEU A 28 -5.79 1.79 -2.55
C LEU A 28 -5.99 2.85 -3.63
N LYS A 29 -6.01 4.11 -3.23
CA LYS A 29 -6.11 5.26 -4.13
C LYS A 29 -4.69 5.79 -4.40
N PRO A 30 -4.25 5.90 -5.66
CA PRO A 30 -2.98 6.53 -5.97
C PRO A 30 -3.06 8.04 -5.69
N SER A 31 -1.93 8.61 -5.28
CA SER A 31 -1.80 10.04 -4.97
C SER A 31 -0.54 10.60 -5.62
N LEU A 32 -0.61 11.84 -6.12
CA LEU A 32 0.55 12.59 -6.60
C LEU A 32 0.97 13.61 -5.54
N GLY A 33 1.28 13.12 -4.34
CA GLY A 33 1.56 13.93 -3.15
C GLY A 33 2.77 13.42 -2.35
N GLU A 34 2.80 13.69 -1.05
CA GLU A 34 3.88 13.22 -0.16
C GLU A 34 3.98 11.69 -0.06
N HIS A 35 2.88 11.00 -0.33
CA HIS A 35 2.75 9.55 -0.28
C HIS A 35 2.19 9.02 -1.60
N ASP A 36 2.62 7.82 -2.00
CA ASP A 36 2.24 7.21 -3.29
C ASP A 36 0.79 6.70 -3.29
N PHE A 37 0.32 6.16 -2.16
CA PHE A 37 -1.03 5.61 -2.02
C PHE A 37 -1.69 5.96 -0.70
N ILE A 38 -3.03 6.00 -0.73
CA ILE A 38 -3.90 6.22 0.42
C ILE A 38 -4.92 5.09 0.51
N TYR A 39 -5.07 4.51 1.70
CA TYR A 39 -6.16 3.61 2.06
C TYR A 39 -7.07 4.30 3.09
N ASP A 40 -8.30 4.58 2.67
CA ASP A 40 -9.33 5.22 3.50
C ASP A 40 -10.16 4.14 4.21
N TRP A 41 -9.99 4.06 5.52
CA TRP A 41 -10.67 3.07 6.37
C TRP A 41 -12.16 3.37 6.58
N LYS A 42 -12.64 4.57 6.24
CA LYS A 42 -14.03 5.02 6.49
C LYS A 42 -14.49 4.88 7.94
N GLY A 43 -13.55 4.83 8.89
CA GLY A 43 -13.82 4.57 10.29
C GLY A 43 -12.57 4.62 11.18
N ILE A 44 -12.77 4.27 12.45
CA ILE A 44 -11.69 4.01 13.42
C ILE A 44 -11.32 2.54 13.29
N VAL A 45 -10.02 2.26 13.27
CA VAL A 45 -9.49 0.90 13.10
C VAL A 45 -8.54 0.53 14.22
N SER A 46 -8.52 -0.75 14.53
CA SER A 46 -7.60 -1.36 15.48
C SER A 46 -6.26 -1.68 14.81
N ILE A 47 -5.23 -1.90 15.64
CA ILE A 47 -3.92 -2.35 15.18
C ILE A 47 -4.02 -3.69 14.43
N ASN A 48 -4.90 -4.60 14.87
CA ASN A 48 -5.07 -5.89 14.22
C ASN A 48 -5.60 -5.74 12.79
N GLU A 49 -6.58 -4.86 12.58
CA GLU A 49 -7.11 -4.58 11.24
C GLU A 49 -6.04 -3.95 10.34
N GLU A 50 -5.21 -3.06 10.87
CA GLU A 50 -4.07 -2.48 10.15
C GLU A 50 -3.05 -3.54 9.72
N ILE A 51 -2.68 -4.46 10.63
CA ILE A 51 -1.77 -5.58 10.30
C ILE A 51 -2.39 -6.49 9.24
N GLU A 52 -3.69 -6.81 9.32
CA GLU A 52 -4.35 -7.60 8.29
C GLU A 52 -4.31 -6.94 6.90
N LEU A 53 -4.43 -5.62 6.82
CA LEU A 53 -4.26 -4.89 5.57
C LEU A 53 -2.81 -5.03 5.06
N ILE A 54 -1.83 -4.83 5.93
CA ILE A 54 -0.41 -4.95 5.58
C ILE A 54 -0.10 -6.36 5.07
N ASP A 55 -0.57 -7.41 5.74
CA ASP A 55 -0.38 -8.80 5.35
C ASP A 55 -0.97 -9.08 3.96
N LYS A 56 -2.20 -8.62 3.70
CA LYS A 56 -2.84 -8.76 2.37
C LYS A 56 -2.03 -8.06 1.28
N ILE A 57 -1.49 -6.88 1.58
CA ILE A 57 -0.68 -6.11 0.61
C ILE A 57 0.65 -6.83 0.35
N GLN A 58 1.31 -7.30 1.41
CA GLN A 58 2.55 -8.09 1.30
C GLN A 58 2.34 -9.37 0.49
N GLU A 59 1.25 -10.09 0.72
CA GLU A 59 0.92 -11.30 -0.04
C GLU A 59 0.69 -10.98 -1.52
N LYS A 60 -0.11 -9.94 -1.83
CA LYS A 60 -0.41 -9.52 -3.21
C LYS A 60 0.84 -9.11 -3.99
N LEU A 61 1.80 -8.50 -3.29
CA LEU A 61 3.05 -7.98 -3.83
C LEU A 61 4.24 -8.93 -3.65
N LYS A 62 4.01 -10.16 -3.16
CA LYS A 62 5.08 -11.14 -2.99
C LYS A 62 5.81 -11.39 -4.31
N GLY A 63 7.15 -11.33 -4.25
CA GLY A 63 8.02 -11.57 -5.41
C GLY A 63 8.15 -10.40 -6.38
N THR A 64 7.57 -9.23 -6.11
CA THR A 64 7.73 -8.05 -6.97
C THR A 64 9.02 -7.27 -6.73
N GLY A 65 9.67 -7.49 -5.57
CA GLY A 65 10.89 -6.81 -5.16
C GLY A 65 10.66 -5.41 -4.56
N VAL A 66 9.42 -5.02 -4.30
CA VAL A 66 9.10 -3.72 -3.69
C VAL A 66 9.34 -3.70 -2.19
N ILE A 67 9.72 -2.55 -1.67
CA ILE A 67 9.78 -2.27 -0.23
C ILE A 67 8.67 -1.26 0.09
N LEU A 68 7.93 -1.52 1.15
CA LEU A 68 6.76 -0.73 1.54
C LEU A 68 6.99 -0.07 2.87
N LYS A 69 6.53 1.17 3.00
CA LYS A 69 6.46 1.88 4.28
C LYS A 69 5.04 2.33 4.51
N PHE A 70 4.50 1.98 5.68
CA PHE A 70 3.14 2.31 6.08
C PHE A 70 3.17 3.41 7.14
N LYS A 71 2.21 4.33 7.07
CA LYS A 71 1.97 5.35 8.08
C LYS A 71 0.47 5.53 8.25
N THR A 72 -0.05 5.35 9.45
CA THR A 72 -1.47 5.56 9.75
C THR A 72 -1.66 6.80 10.60
N ASN A 73 -2.51 7.72 10.12
CA ASN A 73 -2.91 8.90 10.87
C ASN A 73 -4.34 8.68 11.42
N ARG A 74 -4.51 9.01 12.70
CA ARG A 74 -5.80 8.89 13.39
C ARG A 74 -6.70 10.08 13.12
#